data_AF-A0A2E7SDF5-F1
#
_entry.id   AF-A0A2E7SDF5-F1
#
_cell.length_a   1.000
_cell.length_b   1.000
_cell.length_c   1.000
_cell.angle_alpha   90.00
_cell.angle_beta   90.00
_cell.angle_gamma   90.00
#
_symmetry.space_group_name_H-M   'P 1'
#
loop_
_entity.id
_entity.type
_entity.pdbx_description
1 polymer ?
#
loop_
_entity_poly.entity_id
_entity_poly.type
_entity_poly.pdbx_seq_one_letter_code
_entity_poly.pdbx_strand_id
1 'polypeptide(L)'
;MITPGERFMEMKSELVKIPKLPAVGNGPIEEWYRAIKGDGPMPGSNFDYAVPLTEMVLLGALAQRTGKSIEWDSKRMKVKGQPEFDALIKEPARKGWQYGENLG
;
A
#
# COMPACT_ATOMS: atom_id res chain seq x y z
N MET A 1 -8.36 -13.27 -14.60
CA MET A 1 -9.13 -12.64 -13.51
C MET A 1 -8.80 -13.42 -12.24
N ILE A 2 -8.18 -12.79 -11.23
CA ILE A 2 -7.55 -13.50 -10.08
C ILE A 2 -8.58 -13.83 -8.98
N THR A 3 -9.84 -13.43 -9.17
CA THR A 3 -10.99 -13.81 -8.34
C THR A 3 -11.98 -14.65 -9.15
N PRO A 4 -12.25 -15.91 -8.76
CA PRO A 4 -13.35 -16.68 -9.33
C PRO A 4 -14.66 -15.96 -9.02
N GLY A 5 -15.46 -15.66 -10.05
CA GLY A 5 -16.71 -14.90 -9.90
C GLY A 5 -17.69 -15.53 -8.90
N GLU A 6 -17.71 -16.86 -8.82
CA GLU A 6 -18.54 -17.63 -7.88
C GLU A 6 -18.17 -17.32 -6.42
N ARG A 7 -16.88 -17.41 -6.07
CA ARG A 7 -16.39 -17.11 -4.72
C ARG A 7 -16.69 -15.66 -4.30
N PHE A 8 -16.61 -14.71 -5.23
CA PHE A 8 -16.99 -13.33 -4.94
C PHE A 8 -18.48 -13.22 -4.57
N MET A 9 -19.36 -13.93 -5.30
CA MET A 9 -20.80 -13.91 -5.03
C MET A 9 -21.14 -14.55 -3.69
N GLU A 10 -20.46 -15.63 -3.30
CA GLU A 10 -20.59 -16.26 -1.97
C GLU A 10 -20.24 -15.29 -0.84
N MET A 11 -19.21 -14.46 -1.01
CA MET A 11 -18.73 -13.53 0.02
C MET A 11 -19.50 -12.19 0.03
N LYS A 12 -20.24 -11.87 -1.03
CA LYS A 12 -20.81 -10.53 -1.26
C LYS A 12 -21.70 -10.06 -0.11
N SER A 13 -22.56 -10.93 0.44
CA SER A 13 -23.45 -10.59 1.55
C SER A 13 -22.70 -10.20 2.81
N GLU A 14 -21.53 -10.79 3.05
CA GLU A 14 -20.68 -10.48 4.20
C GLU A 14 -19.86 -9.21 3.96
N LEU A 15 -19.35 -9.01 2.75
CA LEU A 15 -18.57 -7.81 2.40
C LEU A 15 -19.39 -6.52 2.57
N VAL A 16 -20.69 -6.55 2.30
CA VAL A 16 -21.59 -5.39 2.47
C VAL A 16 -21.73 -4.98 3.95
N LYS A 17 -21.50 -5.90 4.89
CA LYS A 17 -21.57 -5.63 6.33
C LYS A 17 -20.32 -4.92 6.86
N ILE A 18 -19.23 -4.87 6.08
CA ILE A 18 -18.00 -4.19 6.49
C ILE A 18 -18.31 -2.70 6.67
N PRO A 19 -18.04 -2.12 7.85
CA PRO A 19 -18.25 -0.70 8.09
C PRO A 19 -17.49 0.14 7.06
N LYS A 20 -18.19 1.07 6.43
CA LYS A 20 -17.57 2.06 5.54
C LYS A 20 -17.11 3.25 6.35
N LEU A 21 -16.03 3.87 5.90
CA LEU A 21 -15.66 5.19 6.41
C LEU A 21 -16.80 6.18 6.16
N PRO A 22 -17.03 7.16 7.07
CA PRO A 22 -17.99 8.22 6.84
C PRO A 22 -17.72 8.94 5.53
N ALA A 23 -18.77 9.19 4.74
CA ALA A 23 -18.62 9.94 3.51
C ALA A 23 -18.35 11.42 3.82
N VAL A 24 -17.30 11.97 3.23
CA VAL A 24 -16.99 13.41 3.25
C VAL A 24 -17.26 13.96 1.85
N GLY A 25 -18.43 14.58 1.68
CA GLY A 25 -18.91 15.05 0.38
C GLY A 25 -19.11 13.91 -0.65
N ASN A 26 -19.03 14.23 -1.95
CA ASN A 26 -19.34 13.31 -3.04
C ASN A 26 -18.10 12.57 -3.59
N GLY A 27 -17.32 11.97 -2.69
CA GLY A 27 -16.21 11.08 -3.04
C GLY A 27 -14.81 11.71 -2.90
N PRO A 28 -13.76 10.98 -3.30
CA PRO A 28 -12.38 11.28 -2.90
C PRO A 28 -11.83 12.64 -3.39
N ILE A 29 -12.27 13.09 -4.57
CA ILE A 29 -11.86 14.39 -5.12
C ILE A 29 -12.45 15.53 -4.28
N GLU A 30 -13.72 15.37 -3.87
CA GLU A 30 -14.40 16.37 -3.06
C GLU A 30 -13.83 16.40 -1.64
N GLU A 31 -13.65 15.23 -1.04
CA GLU A 31 -12.97 15.05 0.25
C GLU A 31 -11.60 15.75 0.27
N TRP A 32 -10.77 15.55 -0.76
CA TRP A 32 -9.44 16.14 -0.83
C TRP A 32 -9.47 17.67 -0.90
N TYR A 33 -10.33 18.28 -1.74
CA TYR A 33 -10.40 19.74 -1.81
C TYR A 33 -10.90 20.35 -0.50
N ARG A 34 -11.85 19.70 0.18
CA ARG A 34 -12.42 20.18 1.46
C ARG A 34 -11.35 20.18 2.54
N ALA A 35 -10.59 19.10 2.65
CA ALA A 35 -9.47 19.00 3.57
C ALA A 35 -8.41 20.09 3.33
N ILE A 36 -8.08 20.41 2.07
CA ILE A 36 -7.16 21.53 1.74
C ILE A 36 -7.70 22.87 2.24
N LYS A 37 -9.02 23.09 2.18
CA LYS A 37 -9.68 24.30 2.65
C LYS A 37 -9.85 24.36 4.18
N GLY A 38 -9.46 23.31 4.91
CA GLY A 38 -9.69 23.19 6.34
C GLY A 38 -11.14 22.88 6.71
N ASP A 39 -11.95 22.41 5.76
CA ASP A 39 -13.33 21.98 5.98
C ASP A 39 -13.37 20.45 6.15
N GLY A 40 -13.64 19.99 7.36
CA GLY A 40 -13.72 18.55 7.69
C GLY A 40 -12.39 17.90 8.06
N PRO A 41 -12.37 16.56 8.16
CA PRO A 41 -11.19 15.80 8.59
C PRO A 41 -10.14 15.68 7.48
N MET A 42 -8.98 15.12 7.82
CA MET A 42 -7.98 14.69 6.84
C MET A 42 -8.58 13.68 5.85
N PRO A 43 -8.13 13.67 4.58
CA PRO A 43 -8.65 12.74 3.59
C PRO A 43 -8.30 11.30 3.98
N GLY A 44 -9.20 10.37 3.68
CA GLY A 44 -9.07 8.95 4.03
C GLY A 44 -7.88 8.25 3.36
N SER A 45 -7.34 8.81 2.27
CA SER A 45 -6.16 8.31 1.56
C SER A 45 -4.89 9.14 1.81
N ASN A 46 -4.76 9.75 2.98
CA ASN A 46 -3.54 10.46 3.40
C ASN A 46 -2.31 9.53 3.49
N PHE A 47 -1.11 10.11 3.68
CA PHE A 47 0.14 9.36 3.69
C PHE A 47 0.27 8.36 4.84
N ASP A 48 -0.32 8.60 6.01
CA ASP A 48 -0.28 7.66 7.13
C ASP A 48 -0.97 6.33 6.79
N TYR A 49 -1.96 6.38 5.90
CA TYR A 49 -2.63 5.20 5.36
C TYR A 49 -1.99 4.70 4.04
N ALA A 50 -1.73 5.59 3.10
CA ALA A 50 -1.30 5.23 1.75
C ALA A 50 0.11 4.63 1.71
N VAL A 51 1.02 5.08 2.58
CA VAL A 51 2.40 4.57 2.66
C VAL A 51 2.43 3.08 3.05
N PRO A 52 1.88 2.64 4.20
CA PRO A 52 1.90 1.22 4.56
C PRO A 52 1.08 0.35 3.60
N LEU A 53 0.02 0.88 2.99
CA LEU A 53 -0.71 0.17 1.94
C LEU A 53 0.18 -0.09 0.72
N THR A 54 0.91 0.93 0.27
CA THR A 54 1.84 0.82 -0.87
C THR A 54 2.94 -0.19 -0.58
N GLU A 55 3.50 -0.16 0.63
CA GLU A 55 4.49 -1.14 1.09
C GLU A 55 3.96 -2.57 0.97
N MET A 56 2.76 -2.85 1.50
CA MET A 56 2.14 -4.18 1.42
C MET A 56 1.92 -4.64 -0.02
N VAL A 57 1.40 -3.75 -0.88
CA VAL A 57 1.16 -4.05 -2.30
C VAL A 57 2.47 -4.41 -3.02
N LEU A 58 3.55 -3.68 -2.75
CA LEU A 58 4.87 -3.95 -3.34
C LEU A 58 5.47 -5.27 -2.85
N LEU A 59 5.29 -5.64 -1.59
CA LEU A 59 5.69 -6.96 -1.08
C LEU A 59 4.93 -8.09 -1.78
N GLY A 60 3.64 -7.88 -2.06
CA GLY A 60 2.85 -8.82 -2.87
C GLY A 60 3.40 -8.98 -4.29
N ALA A 61 3.77 -7.88 -4.94
CA ALA A 61 4.42 -7.92 -6.25
C ALA A 61 5.79 -8.63 -6.20
N LEU A 62 6.58 -8.40 -5.15
CA LEU A 62 7.86 -9.06 -4.93
C LEU A 62 7.71 -10.59 -4.77
N ALA A 63 6.72 -11.02 -3.99
CA ALA A 63 6.39 -12.43 -3.82
C ALA A 63 5.96 -13.07 -5.15
N GLN A 64 5.09 -12.40 -5.92
CA GLN A 64 4.66 -12.87 -7.24
C GLN A 64 5.82 -12.99 -8.23
N ARG A 65 6.71 -11.99 -8.26
CA ARG A 65 7.88 -11.96 -9.16
C ARG A 65 8.87 -13.09 -8.87
N THR A 66 9.02 -13.46 -7.61
CA THR A 66 10.06 -14.42 -7.18
C THR A 66 9.53 -15.82 -6.89
N GLY A 67 8.23 -15.98 -6.70
CA GLY A 67 7.61 -17.23 -6.28
C GLY A 67 7.99 -17.66 -4.86
N LYS A 68 8.58 -16.75 -4.07
CA LYS A 68 9.10 -17.01 -2.72
C LYS A 68 8.23 -16.35 -1.65
N SER A 69 8.23 -16.95 -0.46
CA SER A 69 7.64 -16.35 0.74
C SER A 69 8.50 -15.20 1.24
N ILE A 70 7.85 -14.09 1.61
CA ILE A 70 8.51 -12.87 2.08
C ILE A 70 8.23 -12.70 3.56
N GLU A 71 9.27 -12.80 4.39
CA GLU A 71 9.23 -12.33 5.77
C GLU A 71 9.91 -10.95 5.85
N TRP A 72 9.14 -9.92 6.18
CA TRP A 72 9.55 -8.53 6.01
C TRP A 72 9.99 -7.88 7.34
N ASP A 73 11.11 -7.15 7.31
CA ASP A 73 11.54 -6.21 8.35
C ASP A 73 11.34 -4.78 7.84
N SER A 74 10.20 -4.17 8.20
CA SER A 74 9.83 -2.82 7.74
C SER A 74 10.74 -1.73 8.27
N LYS A 75 11.35 -1.91 9.45
CA LYS A 75 12.28 -0.92 10.01
C LYS A 75 13.58 -0.85 9.22
N ARG A 76 14.07 -2.01 8.75
CA ARG A 76 15.31 -2.11 7.98
C ARG A 76 15.08 -2.11 6.47
N MET A 77 13.82 -2.19 6.03
CA MET A 77 13.42 -2.34 4.63
C MET A 77 14.09 -3.55 3.96
N LYS A 78 14.03 -4.72 4.61
CA LYS A 78 14.69 -5.95 4.13
C LYS A 78 13.82 -7.20 4.28
N VAL A 79 14.03 -8.16 3.39
CA VAL A 79 13.54 -9.54 3.60
C VAL A 79 14.49 -10.24 4.56
N LYS A 80 13.94 -10.84 5.62
CA LYS A 80 14.74 -11.54 6.62
C LYS A 80 15.37 -12.79 6.02
N GLY A 81 16.69 -12.92 6.21
CA GLY A 81 17.46 -14.10 5.80
C GLY A 81 17.61 -14.31 4.29
N GLN A 82 17.17 -13.36 3.45
CA GLN A 82 17.20 -13.49 1.99
C GLN A 82 17.81 -12.23 1.34
N PRO A 83 19.15 -12.04 1.41
CA PRO A 83 19.82 -10.84 0.89
C PRO A 83 19.74 -10.69 -0.64
N GLU A 84 19.39 -11.76 -1.38
CA GLU A 84 19.20 -11.69 -2.84
C GLU A 84 18.07 -10.75 -3.27
N PHE A 85 17.17 -10.37 -2.34
CA PHE A 85 16.08 -9.43 -2.59
C PHE A 85 16.51 -7.96 -2.47
N ASP A 86 17.65 -7.67 -1.83
CA ASP A 86 18.08 -6.29 -1.56
C ASP A 86 18.21 -5.47 -2.85
N ALA A 87 18.67 -6.08 -3.94
CA ALA A 87 18.79 -5.43 -5.25
C ALA A 87 17.43 -5.16 -5.93
N LEU A 88 16.38 -5.89 -5.57
CA LEU A 88 15.02 -5.67 -6.06
C LEU A 88 14.26 -4.62 -5.24
N ILE A 89 14.61 -4.48 -3.96
CA ILE A 89 14.02 -3.49 -3.05
C ILE A 89 14.68 -2.14 -3.23
N LYS A 90 16.02 -2.15 -3.36
CA LYS A 90 16.85 -0.97 -3.51
C LYS A 90 17.65 -1.07 -4.80
N GLU A 91 16.99 -0.72 -5.90
CA GLU A 91 17.63 -0.73 -7.20
C GLU A 91 18.79 0.29 -7.26
N PRO A 92 19.89 -0.03 -7.96
CA PRO A 92 20.99 0.91 -8.15
C PRO A 92 20.51 2.20 -8.82
N ALA A 93 20.52 3.30 -8.07
CA ALA A 93 20.18 4.62 -8.60
C ALA A 93 21.38 5.26 -9.31
N ARG A 94 21.10 6.06 -10.34
CA ARG A 94 22.15 6.87 -10.99
C ARG A 94 22.76 7.85 -9.99
N LYS A 95 24.01 8.25 -10.22
CA LYS A 95 24.68 9.27 -9.41
C LYS A 95 23.85 10.56 -9.36
N GLY A 96 23.56 11.05 -8.17
CA GLY A 96 22.73 12.23 -7.92
C GLY A 96 21.23 11.94 -7.75
N TRP A 97 20.80 10.68 -7.92
CA TRP A 97 19.42 10.23 -7.78
C TRP A 97 19.24 9.18 -6.67
N GLN A 98 20.26 9.00 -5.83
CA GLN A 98 20.14 8.16 -4.65
C GLN A 98 19.09 8.73 -3.71
N TYR A 99 18.19 7.86 -3.25
CA TYR A 99 17.15 8.18 -2.27
C TYR A 99 17.39 7.35 -1.01
N GLY A 100 16.70 7.63 0.10
CA GLY A 100 16.63 6.69 1.23
C GLY A 100 17.92 6.41 2.02
N GLU A 101 19.07 6.98 1.64
CA GLU A 101 20.36 6.77 2.34
C GLU A 101 20.42 7.46 3.73
N ASN A 102 19.51 8.41 3.98
CA ASN A 102 19.45 9.21 5.21
C ASN A 102 18.06 9.21 5.86
N LEU A 103 17.30 8.11 5.74
CA LEU A 103 16.02 7.97 6.44
C LEU A 103 16.33 7.42 7.85
N GLY A 104 16.44 8.34 8.81
CA GLY A 104 16.61 8.02 10.23
C GLY A 104 15.32 7.59 10.89
#